data_AF-A0A945ACJ6-F1
#
_entry.id   AF-A0A945ACJ6-F1
#
_cell.length_a   1.000
_cell.length_b   1.000
_cell.length_c   1.000
_cell.angle_alpha   90.00
_cell.angle_beta   90.00
_cell.angle_gamma   90.00
#
_symmetry.space_group_name_H-M   'P 1'
#
loop_
_entity.id
_entity.type
_entity.pdbx_description
1 polymer ?
#
loop_
_entity_poly.entity_id
_entity_poly.type
_entity_poly.pdbx_seq_one_letter_code
_entity_poly.pdbx_strand_id
1 'polypeptide(L)' 'MCKPFIDSRSHPWAQIPELIECCVHADAALKFDIFYGMSNNDWRWVDIEHARKTVGYDPQDRAEDNHVY' A
#
# COMPACT_ATOMS: atom_id res chain seq x y z
N MET A 1 -2.08 -3.81 11.96
CA MET A 1 -1.83 -5.01 11.14
C MET A 1 -2.79 -4.93 9.97
N CYS A 2 -2.29 -4.86 8.74
CA CYS A 2 -3.06 -5.31 7.57
C CYS A 2 -2.09 -5.99 6.58
N LYS A 3 -2.31 -7.30 6.43
CA LYS A 3 -1.94 -8.25 5.36
C LYS A 3 -2.84 -9.48 5.64
N PRO A 4 -3.38 -10.25 4.67
CA PRO A 4 -3.38 -10.08 3.22
C PRO A 4 -4.80 -9.79 2.65
N PHE A 5 -4.90 -8.92 1.63
CA PHE A 5 -5.99 -9.06 0.65
C PHE A 5 -5.73 -10.37 -0.10
N ILE A 6 -6.54 -11.39 0.17
CA ILE A 6 -6.47 -12.69 -0.48
C ILE A 6 -6.67 -12.45 -1.98
N ASP A 7 -5.58 -12.61 -2.75
CA ASP A 7 -5.47 -12.52 -4.23
C ASP A 7 -4.91 -11.22 -4.86
N SER A 8 -3.90 -10.58 -4.26
CA SER A 8 -3.17 -9.49 -4.93
C SER A 8 -2.04 -9.93 -5.88
N ARG A 9 -1.75 -11.23 -6.03
CA ARG A 9 -0.51 -11.70 -6.69
C ARG A 9 -0.43 -11.47 -8.22
N SER A 10 -1.42 -10.80 -8.83
CA SER A 10 -1.47 -10.71 -10.31
C SER A 10 -2.12 -9.44 -10.87
N HIS A 11 -2.54 -8.46 -10.06
CA HIS A 11 -3.33 -7.32 -10.57
C HIS A 11 -2.66 -5.96 -10.28
N PRO A 12 -2.16 -5.25 -11.32
CA PRO A 12 -1.41 -3.97 -11.19
C PRO A 12 -2.26 -2.77 -10.70
N TRP A 13 -3.47 -3.03 -10.23
CA TRP A 13 -4.44 -2.03 -9.77
C TRP A 13 -4.85 -2.25 -8.30
N ALA A 14 -4.26 -3.23 -7.61
CA ALA A 14 -4.65 -3.60 -6.26
C ALA A 14 -4.20 -2.59 -5.18
N GLN A 15 -3.28 -1.66 -5.50
CA GLN A 15 -2.74 -0.71 -4.52
C GLN A 15 -3.80 0.14 -3.82
N ILE A 16 -4.82 0.63 -4.54
CA ILE A 16 -5.86 1.49 -3.94
C ILE A 16 -6.83 0.67 -3.07
N PRO A 17 -7.41 -0.46 -3.55
CA PRO A 17 -8.23 -1.32 -2.70
C PRO A 17 -7.53 -1.79 -1.42
N GLU A 18 -6.26 -2.20 -1.51
CA GLU A 18 -5.49 -2.66 -0.35
C GLU A 18 -5.28 -1.54 0.69
N LEU A 19 -4.95 -0.32 0.26
CA LEU A 19 -4.84 0.82 1.18
C LEU A 19 -6.18 1.14 1.87
N ILE A 20 -7.29 1.07 1.13
CA ILE A 20 -8.63 1.30 1.69
C ILE A 20 -8.94 0.24 2.76
N GLU A 21 -8.64 -1.03 2.50
CA GLU A 21 -8.83 -2.11 3.47
C GLU A 21 -7.98 -1.89 4.73
N CYS A 22 -6.72 -1.46 4.58
CA CYS A 22 -5.86 -1.09 5.70
C CYS A 22 -6.50 0.01 6.57
N CYS A 23 -7.09 1.03 5.95
CA CYS A 23 -7.78 2.12 6.66
C CYS A 23 -9.05 1.65 7.36
N VAL A 24 -9.81 0.73 6.76
CA VAL A 24 -11.02 0.14 7.38
C VAL A 24 -10.67 -0.66 8.64
N HIS A 25 -9.50 -1.32 8.65
CA HIS A 25 -9.01 -2.12 9.77
C HIS A 25 -8.00 -1.41 10.67
N ALA A 26 -7.80 -0.11 10.48
CA ALA A 26 -6.89 0.68 11.30
C ALA A 26 -7.39 0.81 12.75
N ASP A 27 -6.50 1.25 13.64
CA ASP A 27 -6.85 1.51 15.04
C ASP A 27 -8.00 2.53 15.12
N ALA A 28 -9.02 2.26 15.94
CA ALA A 28 -10.17 3.14 16.13
C ALA A 28 -9.81 4.53 16.70
N ALA A 29 -8.62 4.69 17.30
CA ALA A 29 -8.07 5.97 17.71
C ALA A 29 -7.66 6.85 16.51
N LEU A 30 -7.34 6.26 15.36
CA LEU A 30 -7.05 6.98 14.12
C LEU A 30 -8.36 7.59 13.57
N LYS A 31 -8.52 8.90 13.72
CA LYS A 31 -9.73 9.63 13.27
C LYS A 31 -9.61 10.20 11.87
N PHE A 32 -8.43 10.69 11.53
CA PHE A 32 -8.13 11.31 10.25
C PHE A 32 -6.63 11.27 10.00
N ASP A 33 -6.24 10.98 8.76
CA ASP A 33 -4.86 11.02 8.29
C ASP A 33 -4.84 11.06 6.75
N ILE A 34 -3.68 11.30 6.15
CA ILE A 34 -3.48 11.36 4.70
C ILE A 34 -2.43 10.32 4.30
N PHE A 35 -2.78 9.49 3.32
CA PHE A 35 -1.91 8.43 2.80
C PHE A 35 -1.80 8.48 1.29
N TYR A 36 -0.62 8.15 0.77
CA TYR A 36 -0.40 7.97 -0.67
C TYR A 36 -0.57 6.49 -1.05
N GLY A 37 -1.56 6.20 -1.90
CA GLY A 37 -1.78 4.86 -2.46
C GLY A 37 -0.88 4.60 -3.66
N MET A 38 0.37 4.21 -3.38
CA MET A 38 1.40 3.96 -4.39
C MET A 38 2.00 2.57 -4.21
N SER A 39 2.20 1.87 -5.32
CA SER A 39 2.98 0.63 -5.39
C SER A 39 4.43 0.84 -4.90
N ASN A 40 5.15 -0.25 -4.61
CA ASN A 40 6.47 -0.22 -3.99
C ASN A 40 7.61 0.13 -4.97
N ASN A 41 7.35 1.05 -5.90
CA ASN A 41 8.27 1.46 -6.95
C ASN A 41 9.56 2.04 -6.36
N ASP A 42 10.71 1.68 -6.94
CA ASP A 42 12.00 2.20 -6.48
C ASP A 42 12.09 3.72 -6.69
N TRP A 43 11.45 4.23 -7.75
CA TRP A 43 11.49 5.65 -8.13
C TRP A 43 10.21 6.42 -7.76
N ARG A 44 9.50 5.98 -6.72
CA ARG A 44 8.35 6.71 -6.19
C ARG A 44 8.73 8.13 -5.74
N TRP A 45 7.92 9.10 -6.17
CA TRP A 45 8.01 10.51 -5.81
C TRP A 45 7.29 10.91 -4.50
N VAL A 46 6.63 9.96 -3.84
CA VAL A 46 5.89 10.18 -2.58
C VAL A 46 6.28 9.11 -1.56
N ASP A 47 6.12 9.43 -0.27
CA ASP A 47 6.38 8.46 0.79
C ASP A 47 5.25 7.43 0.92
N ILE A 48 5.63 6.21 1.26
CA ILE A 48 4.71 5.14 1.67
C ILE A 48 5.03 4.62 3.08
N GLU A 49 6.10 5.12 3.69
CA GLU A 49 6.54 4.70 5.02
C GLU A 49 5.58 5.13 6.12
N HIS A 50 4.90 6.27 5.95
CA HIS A 50 3.85 6.69 6.88
C HIS A 50 2.69 5.68 6.87
N ALA A 51 2.20 5.31 5.68
CA ALA A 51 1.12 4.33 5.55
C ALA A 51 1.52 2.94 6.08
N ARG A 52 2.76 2.51 5.85
CA ARG A 52 3.33 1.27 6.40
C ARG A 52 3.27 1.23 7.93
N LYS A 53 3.65 2.33 8.57
CA LYS A 53 3.70 2.41 10.04
C LYS A 53 2.33 2.62 10.68
N THR A 54 1.48 3.40 10.05
CA THR A 54 0.22 3.87 10.65
C THR A 54 -0.92 2.88 10.43
N VAL A 55 -1.12 2.40 9.19
CA VAL A 55 -2.23 1.51 8.83
C VAL A 55 -1.78 0.11 8.40
N GLY A 56 -0.47 -0.11 8.25
CA GLY A 56 0.09 -1.40 7.86
C GLY A 56 0.10 -1.66 6.35
N TYR A 57 -0.12 -0.64 5.53
CA TYR A 57 -0.13 -0.75 4.07
C TYR A 57 1.27 -1.13 3.54
N ASP A 58 1.41 -2.29 2.91
CA ASP A 58 2.68 -2.83 2.43
C ASP A 58 2.52 -3.41 1.01
N PRO A 59 2.47 -2.55 -0.02
CA PRO A 59 2.37 -2.98 -1.41
C PRO A 59 3.60 -3.79 -1.79
N GLN A 60 3.39 -4.86 -2.58
CA GLN A 60 4.46 -5.75 -3.04
C GLN A 60 4.80 -5.56 -4.51
N ASP A 61 3.85 -5.04 -5.28
CA ASP A 61 3.98 -4.81 -6.72
C ASP A 61 4.86 -3.59 -7.01
N ARG A 62 5.50 -3.62 -8.18
CA ARG A 62 6.34 -2.52 -8.65
C ARG A 62 6.17 -2.33 -10.14
N ALA A 63 6.16 -1.07 -10.58
CA ALA A 63 6.15 -0.74 -12.00
C ALA A 63 7.40 -1.24 -12.74
N GLU A 64 8.50 -1.40 -12.01
CA GLU A 64 9.75 -1.92 -12.55
C GLU A 64 9.86 -3.45 -12.53
N ASP A 65 8.81 -4.17 -12.11
CA ASP A 65 8.77 -5.62 -12.23
C ASP A 65 8.94 -5.99 -13.72
N ASN A 66 9.95 -6.81 -14.02
CA ASN A 66 10.41 -7.18 -15.39
C ASN A 66 11.27 -6.13 -16.12
N HIS A 67 11.68 -5.05 -15.45
CA HIS A 67 12.70 -4.14 -15.95
C HIS A 67 14.04 -4.42 -15.27
N VAL A 68 15.08 -4.59 -16.07
CA VAL A 68 16.48 -4.57 -15.62
C VAL A 68 17.05 -3.20 -15.97
N TYR A 69 17.47 -2.47 -14.94
CA TYR A 69 18.21 -1.22 -15.03
C TYR A 69 19.54 -1.35 -14.30
#